data_AF-W4QBE2-F1
#
_entry.id   AF-W4QBE2-F1
#
_cell.length_a   1.000
_cell.length_b   1.000
_cell.length_c   1.000
_cell.angle_alpha   90.00
_cell.angle_beta   90.00
_cell.angle_gamma   90.00
#
_symmetry.space_group_name_H-M   'P 1'
#
loop_
_entity.id
_entity.type
_entity.pdbx_description
1 polymer ?
#
loop_
_entity_poly.entity_id
_entity_poly.type
_entity_poly.pdbx_seq_one_letter_code
_entity_poly.pdbx_strand_id
1 'polypeptide(L)' 'MTQVIVPDYQLSLAIGKRGQNARLAAKLTGWKVDIKSESDAKELGLFDEEGFVTVENDEDVYSTDQPF' A
#
# COMPACT_ATOMS: atom_id res chain seq x y z
N MET A 1 -8.21 -7.14 -1.07
CA MET A 1 -6.80 -7.27 -0.66
C MET A 1 -6.21 -5.87 -0.63
N THR A 2 -5.31 -5.56 0.30
CA THR A 2 -4.70 -4.24 0.40
C THR A 2 -3.20 -4.36 0.16
N GLN A 3 -2.63 -3.38 -0.55
CA GLN A 3 -1.21 -3.30 -0.82
C GLN A 3 -0.61 -2.21 0.08
N VAL A 4 0.44 -2.57 0.81
CA VAL A 4 1.14 -1.69 1.73
C VAL A 4 2.56 -1.52 1.24
N ILE A 5 2.96 -0.28 1.01
CA ILE A 5 4.29 0.09 0.58
C ILE A 5 5.08 0.54 1.80
N VAL A 6 6.27 -0.01 1.98
CA VAL A 6 7.15 0.29 3.11
C VAL A 6 8.54 0.63 2.60
N PRO A 7 9.32 1.44 3.32
CA PRO A 7 10.71 1.66 2.97
C PRO A 7 11.50 0.35 2.93
N ASP A 8 12.48 0.24 2.03
CA ASP A 8 13.26 -1.00 1.82
C ASP A 8 13.88 -1.54 3.11
N TYR A 9 14.40 -0.65 3.95
CA TYR A 9 15.02 -1.00 5.23
C TYR A 9 14.02 -1.52 6.27
N GLN A 10 12.72 -1.29 6.09
CA GLN A 10 11.65 -1.76 6.97
C GLN A 10 10.92 -2.99 6.46
N LEU A 11 11.17 -3.44 5.23
CA LEU A 11 10.48 -4.59 4.63
C LEU A 11 10.52 -5.83 5.54
N SER A 12 11.70 -6.14 6.09
CA SER A 12 11.87 -7.28 6.99
C SER A 12 11.09 -7.13 8.30
N LEU A 13 11.00 -5.90 8.84
CA LEU A 13 10.24 -5.61 10.06
C LEU A 13 8.73 -5.69 9.80
N ALA A 14 8.27 -5.15 8.67
CA ALA A 14 6.86 -5.16 8.26
C ALA A 14 6.34 -6.59 8.04
N ILE A 15 7.15 -7.46 7.43
CA ILE A 15 6.82 -8.89 7.30
C ILE A 15 6.92 -9.60 8.66
N GLY A 16 7.98 -9.30 9.42
CA GLY A 16 8.29 -9.95 10.68
C GLY A 16 8.85 -11.37 10.52
N LYS A 17 9.37 -11.96 11.60
CA LYS A 17 9.97 -13.30 11.57
C LYS A 17 8.93 -14.33 11.12
N ARG A 18 9.21 -15.04 10.01
CA ARG A 18 8.30 -16.02 9.38
C ARG A 18 6.92 -15.42 9.00
N GLY A 19 6.87 -14.13 8.66
CA GLY A 19 5.62 -13.47 8.24
C GLY A 19 4.61 -13.28 9.38
N GLN A 20 5.06 -13.28 10.64
CA GLN A 20 4.18 -13.19 11.80
C GLN A 20 3.40 -11.86 11.82
N ASN A 21 4.05 -10.74 11.52
CA ASN A 21 3.42 -9.43 11.55
C ASN A 21 2.35 -9.32 10.47
N ALA A 22 2.67 -9.73 9.23
CA ALA A 22 1.71 -9.77 8.13
C ALA A 22 0.49 -10.67 8.44
N ARG A 23 0.71 -11.86 9.03
CA ARG A 23 -0.37 -12.78 9.40
C ARG A 23 -1.27 -12.22 10.50
N LEU A 24 -0.68 -11.59 11.52
CA LEU A 24 -1.44 -10.97 12.60
C LEU A 24 -2.26 -9.78 12.08
N ALA A 25 -1.67 -8.93 11.24
CA ALA A 25 -2.37 -7.82 10.60
C ALA A 25 -3.56 -8.32 9.75
N ALA A 26 -3.37 -9.38 8.97
CA ALA A 26 -4.45 -9.99 8.20
C ALA A 26 -5.57 -10.54 9.08
N LYS A 27 -5.23 -11.17 10.21
CA LYS A 27 -6.23 -11.68 11.17
C LYS A 27 -6.97 -10.55 11.89
N LEU A 28 -6.29 -9.45 12.20
CA LEU A 28 -6.86 -8.31 12.93
C LEU A 28 -7.78 -7.46 12.05
N THR A 29 -7.37 -7.23 10.80
CA THR A 29 -8.12 -6.41 9.83
C THR A 29 -9.14 -7.22 9.03
N GLY A 30 -8.99 -8.55 8.98
CA GLY A 30 -9.75 -9.40 8.07
C GLY A 30 -9.36 -9.25 6.60
N TRP A 31 -8.30 -8.49 6.29
CA TRP A 31 -7.89 -8.22 4.91
C TRP A 31 -6.64 -9.02 4.55
N LYS A 32 -6.54 -9.42 3.28
CA LYS A 32 -5.30 -9.94 2.72
C LYS A 32 -4.34 -8.77 2.52
N VAL A 33 -3.25 -8.72 3.30
CA VAL A 33 -2.21 -7.68 3.25
C VAL A 33 -1.06 -8.16 2.36
N ASP A 34 -0.74 -7.42 1.31
CA ASP A 34 0.45 -7.59 0.49
C ASP A 34 1.45 -6.47 0.80
N ILE A 35 2.67 -6.81 1.21
CA ILE A 35 3.67 -5.83 1.64
C ILE A 35 4.77 -5.79 0.58
N LYS A 36 5.00 -4.61 0.00
CA LYS A 36 6.07 -4.38 -0.98
C LYS A 36 6.99 -3.27 -0.52
N SER A 37 8.23 -3.29 -0.95
CA SER A 37 9.13 -2.18 -0.66
C SER A 37 8.88 -1.00 -1.60
N GLU A 38 9.40 0.17 -1.25
CA GLU A 38 9.39 1.36 -2.12
C GLU A 38 10.10 1.08 -3.45
N SER A 39 11.24 0.37 -3.43
CA SER A 39 11.94 -0.02 -4.66
C SER A 39 11.09 -0.93 -5.54
N ASP A 40 10.44 -1.95 -4.96
CA ASP A 40 9.55 -2.85 -5.69
C ASP A 40 8.32 -2.10 -6.24
N ALA A 41 7.79 -1.15 -5.48
CA ALA A 41 6.65 -0.33 -5.91
C ALA A 41 7.02 0.65 -7.03
N LYS A 42 8.25 1.20 -7.00
CA LYS A 42 8.79 2.06 -8.06
C LYS A 42 9.00 1.30 -9.36
N GLU A 43 9.51 0.07 -9.30
CA GLU A 43 9.64 -0.79 -10.49
C GLU A 43 8.28 -1.12 -11.12
N LEU A 44 7.26 -1.28 -10.29
CA LEU A 44 5.88 -1.49 -10.75
C LEU A 44 5.18 -0.22 -11.24
N GLY A 45 5.83 0.95 -11.19
CA GLY A 45 5.23 2.23 -11.55
C GLY A 45 4.12 2.69 -10.59
N LEU A 46 4.04 2.10 -9.39
CA LEU A 46 3.04 2.40 -8.36
C LEU A 46 3.50 3.50 -7.38
N PHE A 47 4.76 3.92 -7.48
CA PHE A 47 5.39 4.89 -6.58
C PHE A 47 6.45 5.68 -7.34
N ASP A 48 6.38 7.01 -7.31
CA ASP A 48 7.37 7.92 -7.87
C ASP A 48 7.96 8.84 -6.78
N GLU A 49 8.86 9.75 -7.18
CA GLU A 49 9.64 10.59 -6.25
C GLU A 49 8.82 11.70 -5.58
N GLU A 50 7.58 11.94 -6.02
CA GLU A 50 6.68 12.96 -5.46
C GLU A 50 5.67 12.40 -4.44
N GLY A 51 5.69 11.07 -4.19
CA GLY A 51 4.73 10.40 -3.33
C GLY A 51 3.44 10.02 -4.05
N PHE A 52 2.70 9.06 -3.49
CA PHE A 52 1.51 8.37 -4.04
C PHE A 52 1.05 8.82 -5.44
N VAL A 53 1.35 8.00 -6.45
CA VAL A 53 0.61 8.02 -7.71
C VAL A 53 -0.82 7.58 -7.40
N THR A 54 -1.77 8.50 -7.45
CA THR A 54 -3.17 8.11 -7.55
C THR A 54 -3.30 7.39 -8.87
N VAL A 55 -3.47 6.07 -8.84
CA VAL A 55 -4.04 5.37 -9.98
C VAL A 55 -5.40 6.05 -10.17
N GLU A 56 -5.54 6.87 -11.20
CA GLU A 56 -6.83 7.27 -11.72
C GLU A 56 -7.51 5.95 -12.11
N ASN A 57 -8.26 5.36 -11.18
CA ASN A 57 -9.35 4.49 -11.61
C ASN A 57 -10.27 5.45 -12.37
N ASP A 58 -10.42 5.21 -13.66
CA ASP A 58 -11.31 5.97 -14.56
C ASP A 58 -12.79 6.01 -14.11
N GLU A 59 -13.16 5.46 -12.94
CA GLU A 59 -14.51 5.52 -12.38
C GLU A 59 -14.46 5.62 -10.85
N ASP A 60 -14.25 6.82 -10.31
CA ASP A 60 -14.96 7.35 -9.12
C ASP A 60 -14.46 8.78 -8.81
N VAL A 61 -14.91 9.75 -9.62
CA VAL A 61 -14.81 11.17 -9.31
C VAL A 61 -15.79 11.49 -8.17
N TYR A 62 -15.35 11.39 -6.92
CA TYR A 62 -15.99 12.14 -5.83
C TYR A 62 -15.59 13.61 -6.00
N SER A 63 -16.38 14.34 -6.78
CA SER A 63 -16.26 15.79 -6.92
C SER A 63 -16.31 16.45 -5.54
N THR A 64 -15.17 16.94 -5.05
CA THR A 64 -15.06 17.70 -3.79
C THR A 64 -15.48 19.16 -3.91
N ASP A 65 -16.23 19.54 -4.94
CA ASP A 65 -16.87 20.86 -5.05
C ASP A 65 -18.39 20.72 -5.18
N GLN A 66 -19.08 20.50 -4.06
CA GLN A 66 -20.46 20.96 -3.91
C GLN A 66 -20.44 22.24 -3.08
N PRO A 67 -20.63 23.44 -3.69
CA PRO A 67 -21.00 24.60 -2.91
C PRO A 67 -22.45 24.43 -2.43
N PHE A 68 -22.69 24.81 -1.17
CA PHE A 68 -24.03 25.05 -0.62
C PHE A 68 -24.78 26.10 -1.45
#